data_AF-A0A948HT66-F1
#
_entry.id   AF-A0A948HT66-F1
#
_cell.length_a   1.000
_cell.length_b   1.000
_cell.length_c   1.000
_cell.angle_alpha   90.00
_cell.angle_beta   90.00
_cell.angle_gamma   90.00
#
_symmetry.space_group_name_H-M   'P 1'
#
loop_
_entity.id
_entity.type
_entity.pdbx_description
1 polymer ?
#
loop_
_entity_poly.entity_id
_entity_poly.type
_entity_poly.pdbx_seq_one_letter_code
_entity_poly.pdbx_strand_id
1 'polypeptide(L)' 'MNADLVFGIHAVEAFLQRAPQDVLELFVMKDRDDKRMQPIIQLARQNGVSVQFC' A
#
# COMPACT_ATOMS: atom_id res chain seq x y z
N MET A 1 -17.93 -0.23 -11.19
CA MET A 1 -17.03 0.27 -10.13
C MET A 1 -15.71 0.59 -10.81
N ASN A 2 -15.30 1.86 -10.79
CA ASN A 2 -14.00 2.28 -11.32
C ASN A 2 -13.03 2.28 -10.14
N ALA A 3 -11.89 1.62 -10.27
CA ALA A 3 -10.85 1.62 -9.23
C ALA A 3 -9.77 2.60 -9.65
N ASP A 4 -9.60 3.66 -8.86
CA ASP A 4 -8.52 4.61 -9.07
C ASP A 4 -7.23 4.01 -8.50
N LEU A 5 -6.28 3.73 -9.37
CA LEU A 5 -4.99 3.15 -9.00
C LEU A 5 -4.00 4.27 -8.68
N VAL A 6 -3.36 4.18 -7.51
CA VAL A 6 -2.29 5.07 -7.07
C VAL A 6 -0.97 4.33 -7.15
N PHE A 7 0.02 4.95 -7.79
CA PHE A 7 1.34 4.35 -7.98
C PHE A 7 2.46 5.22 -7.40
N GLY A 8 3.57 4.58 -7.06
CA GLY A 8 4.77 5.23 -6.54
C GLY A 8 4.85 5.22 -5.02
N ILE A 9 6.04 4.96 -4.48
CA ILE A 9 6.23 4.67 -3.06
C ILE A 9 5.79 5.84 -2.16
N HIS A 10 6.08 7.08 -2.55
CA HIS A 10 5.75 8.27 -1.77
C HIS A 10 4.26 8.61 -1.83
N ALA A 11 3.63 8.42 -2.98
CA ALA A 11 2.20 8.68 -3.13
C ALA A 11 1.37 7.66 -2.33
N VAL A 12 1.74 6.38 -2.42
CA VAL A 12 1.10 5.30 -1.65
C VAL A 12 1.30 5.51 -0.14
N GLU A 13 2.52 5.81 0.29
CA GLU A 13 2.81 6.11 1.70
C GLU A 13 2.00 7.30 2.20
N ALA A 14 2.00 8.42 1.47
CA ALA A 14 1.25 9.61 1.87
C ALA A 14 -0.27 9.36 1.91
N PHE A 15 -0.78 8.53 1.01
CA PHE A 15 -2.20 8.20 0.98
C PHE A 15 -2.61 7.32 2.17
N LEU A 16 -1.81 6.28 2.46
CA LEU A 16 -1.98 5.44 3.66
C LEU A 16 -1.88 6.25 4.96
N GLN A 17 -1.07 7.32 5.01
CA GLN A 17 -0.96 8.19 6.19
C GLN A 17 -2.16 9.15 6.35
N ARG A 18 -2.76 9.61 5.24
CA ARG A 18 -3.77 10.67 5.26
C ARG A 18 -5.21 10.15 5.23
N ALA A 19 -5.47 9.10 4.46
CA ALA A 19 -6.79 8.59 4.20
C ALA A 19 -6.79 7.06 4.04
N PRO A 20 -6.29 6.31 5.04
CA PRO A 20 -6.19 4.85 4.96
C PRO A 20 -7.55 4.17 4.74
N GLN A 21 -8.64 4.74 5.26
CA GLN A 21 -9.99 4.20 5.10
C GLN A 21 -10.50 4.21 3.65
N ASP A 22 -9.90 5.05 2.80
CA ASP A 22 -10.23 5.14 1.38
C ASP A 22 -9.38 4.17 0.53
N VAL A 23 -8.44 3.44 1.16
CA VAL A 23 -7.60 2.44 0.50
C VAL A 23 -8.23 1.07 0.65
N LEU A 24 -8.63 0.48 -0.48
CA LEU A 24 -9.23 -0.86 -0.51
C LEU A 24 -8.21 -1.96 -0.26
N GLU A 25 -7.10 -1.95 -1.01
CA GLU A 25 -6.01 -2.91 -0.86
C GLU A 25 -4.69 -2.38 -1.42
N LEU A 26 -3.58 -2.97 -0.94
CA LEU A 26 -2.23 -2.72 -1.43
C LEU A 26 -1.72 -3.92 -2.21
N PHE A 27 -1.43 -3.74 -3.49
CA PHE A 27 -0.73 -4.73 -4.32
C PHE A 27 0.77 -4.52 -4.27
N VAL A 28 1.51 -5.59 -3.95
CA VAL A 28 2.97 -5.59 -3.84
C VAL A 28 3.54 -6.70 -4.70
N MET A 29 4.59 -6.38 -5.46
CA MET A 29 5.29 -7.37 -6.28
C MET A 29 5.85 -8.50 -5.42
N LYS A 30 5.50 -9.74 -5.77
CA LYS A 30 6.04 -10.94 -5.12
C LYS A 30 7.57 -11.03 -5.34
N ASP A 31 8.27 -11.62 -4.37
CA ASP A 31 9.71 -11.93 -4.43
C ASP A 31 10.63 -10.70 -4.60
N ARG A 32 10.10 -9.50 -4.34
CA ARG A 32 10.88 -8.26 -4.30
C ARG A 32 11.35 -7.97 -2.87
N ASP A 33 12.62 -8.20 -2.61
CA ASP A 33 13.27 -7.79 -1.36
C ASP A 33 13.77 -6.33 -1.45
N ASP A 34 12.81 -5.38 -1.38
CA ASP A 34 13.11 -3.94 -1.32
C ASP A 34 12.84 -3.42 0.08
N LYS A 35 13.91 -3.04 0.80
CA LYS A 35 13.83 -2.52 2.17
C LYS A 35 12.93 -1.29 2.29
N ARG A 36 12.73 -0.53 1.21
CA ARG A 36 11.85 0.65 1.20
C ARG A 36 10.36 0.30 1.20
N MET A 37 10.00 -0.93 0.84
CA MET A 37 8.61 -1.40 0.86
C MET A 37 8.17 -1.82 2.26
N GLN A 38 9.09 -2.25 3.12
CA GLN A 38 8.77 -2.74 4.46
C GLN A 38 7.98 -1.72 5.31
N PRO A 39 8.35 -0.42 5.36
CA PRO A 39 7.58 0.58 6.08
C PRO A 39 6.15 0.75 5.53
N ILE A 40 5.99 0.69 4.20
CA ILE A 40 4.68 0.87 3.54
C ILE A 40 3.75 -0.31 3.83
N ILE A 41 4.28 -1.54 3.74
CA ILE A 41 3.55 -2.76 4.09
C ILE A 41 3.13 -2.73 5.57
N GLN A 42 4.04 -2.29 6.45
CA GLN A 42 3.75 -2.17 7.87
C GLN A 42 2.65 -1.13 8.13
N LEU A 43 2.72 0.03 7.47
CA LEU A 43 1.72 1.08 7.57
C LEU A 43 0.34 0.61 7.08
N ALA A 44 0.28 -0.11 5.96
CA ALA A 44 -0.97 -0.70 5.46
C ALA A 44 -1.59 -1.64 6.50
N ARG A 45 -0.79 -2.57 7.05
CA ARG A 45 -1.24 -3.52 8.09
C ARG A 45 -1.72 -2.83 9.35
N GLN A 46 -1.01 -1.80 9.82
CA GLN A 46 -1.41 -1.02 10.99
C GLN A 46 -2.75 -0.33 10.81
N ASN A 47 -3.08 0.07 9.59
CA ASN A 47 -4.36 0.69 9.25
C ASN A 47 -5.44 -0.33 8.86
N GLY A 48 -5.18 -1.64 8.96
CA GLY A 48 -6.12 -2.69 8.58
C GLY A 48 -6.32 -2.84 7.06
N VAL A 49 -5.46 -2.23 6.25
CA VAL A 49 -5.49 -2.36 4.78
C VAL A 49 -4.88 -3.71 4.40
N SER A 50 -5.59 -4.47 3.56
CA SER A 50 -5.12 -5.76 3.06
C SER A 50 -3.90 -5.58 2.15
N VAL A 51 -2.96 -6.53 2.20
CA VAL A 51 -1.76 -6.52 1.35
C VAL A 51 -1.73 -7.80 0.53
N GLN A 52 -1.83 -7.67 -0.78
CA GLN A 52 -1.70 -8.77 -1.74
C GLN A 52 -0.30 -8.80 -2.34
N PHE A 53 0.33 -9.97 -2.29
CA PHE A 53 1.59 -10.22 -2.98
C PHE A 53 1.30 -10.93 -4.30
N CYS A 54 1.48 -10.20 -5.41
CA CYS A 54 1.14 -10.64 -6.76
C CYS A 54 2.34 -10.53 -7.72
#